data_AF-X1JVM2-F1
#
_entry.id   AF-X1JVM2-F1
#
_cell.length_a   1.000
_cell.length_b   1.000
_cell.length_c   1.000
_cell.angle_alpha   90.00
_cell.angle_beta   90.00
_cell.angle_gamma   90.00
#
_symmetry.space_group_name_H-M   'P 1'
#
loop_
_entity.id
_entity.type
_entity.pdbx_description
1 polymer ?
#
loop_
_entity_poly.entity_id
_entity_poly.type
_entity_poly.pdbx_seq_one_letter_code
_entity_poly.pdbx_strand_id
1 'polypeptide(L)'
;MHLTDFEVKIGIKRGNKMEVYSLPFGKVVCPICMDATYFETFRIAREIGAEMVILPIANLEEYTLWKALRGIWPRVQESYLYGLKS
;
A
#
# COMPACT_ATOMS: atom_id res chain seq x y z
N MET A 1 8.03 -2.42 -5.10
CA MET A 1 7.46 -1.07 -5.01
C MET A 1 7.10 -0.60 -6.40
N HIS A 2 5.89 -0.09 -6.55
CA HIS A 2 5.23 0.11 -7.84
C HIS A 2 5.10 1.60 -8.11
N LEU A 3 5.94 2.10 -9.03
CA LEU A 3 5.86 3.49 -9.50
C LEU A 3 4.90 3.57 -10.68
N THR A 4 4.22 4.70 -10.80
CA THR A 4 3.55 5.14 -12.01
C THR A 4 4.55 5.53 -13.10
N ASP A 5 4.12 5.51 -14.36
CA ASP A 5 4.95 5.98 -15.48
C ASP A 5 5.36 7.45 -15.34
N PHE A 6 4.52 8.27 -14.69
CA PHE A 6 4.84 9.66 -14.40
C PHE A 6 5.98 9.79 -13.38
N GLU A 7 5.93 9.06 -12.27
CA GLU A 7 6.98 9.06 -11.24
C GLU A 7 8.33 8.63 -11.82
N VAL A 8 8.32 7.64 -12.72
CA VAL A 8 9.52 7.20 -13.45
C VAL A 8 10.06 8.32 -14.34
N LYS A 9 9.18 9.05 -15.06
CA LYS A 9 9.58 10.15 -15.96
C LYS A 9 10.22 11.33 -15.21
N ILE A 10 9.78 11.61 -13.98
CA ILE A 10 10.36 12.68 -13.15
C ILE A 10 11.60 12.22 -12.34
N GLY A 11 12.05 10.98 -12.54
CA GLY A 11 13.31 10.46 -12.00
C GLY A 11 13.22 9.81 -10.62
N ILE A 12 12.02 9.48 -10.13
CA ILE A 12 11.87 8.72 -8.87
C ILE A 12 12.39 7.29 -9.07
N LYS A 13 13.13 6.80 -8.07
CA LYS A 13 13.68 5.44 -8.06
C LYS A 13 12.80 4.51 -7.25
N ARG A 14 12.68 3.26 -7.71
CA ARG A 14 11.94 2.20 -7.01
C ARG A 14 12.66 1.81 -5.72
N GLY A 15 11.92 1.72 -4.63
CA GLY A 15 12.37 1.03 -3.43
C GLY A 15 12.40 -0.49 -3.63
N ASN A 16 13.33 -1.16 -2.95
CA ASN A 16 13.48 -2.63 -3.00
C ASN A 16 13.08 -3.33 -1.70
N LYS A 17 12.69 -2.58 -0.65
CA LYS A 17 12.26 -3.10 0.65
C LYS A 17 11.07 -2.32 1.17
N MET A 18 10.23 -2.99 1.96
CA MET A 18 9.25 -2.35 2.85
C MET A 18 9.79 -2.41 4.27
N GLU A 19 9.65 -1.31 5.00
CA GLU A 19 10.05 -1.24 6.39
C GLU A 19 8.82 -1.34 7.30
N VAL A 20 8.97 -2.09 8.39
CA VAL A 20 7.96 -2.18 9.45
C VAL A 20 8.41 -1.31 10.60
N TYR A 21 7.54 -0.39 11.01
CA TYR A 21 7.76 0.48 12.15
C TYR A 21 6.97 -0.05 13.34
N SER A 22 7.63 -0.20 14.49
CA SER A 22 6.97 -0.62 15.73
C SER A 22 6.45 0.61 16.45
N LEU A 23 5.14 0.73 16.60
CA LEU A 23 4.47 1.77 17.37
C LEU A 23 3.90 1.18 18.68
N PRO A 24 3.56 2.00 19.69
CA PRO A 24 3.01 1.51 20.96
C PRO A 24 1.72 0.67 20.84
N PHE A 25 1.01 0.80 19.73
CA PHE A 25 -0.27 0.13 19.45
C PHE A 25 -0.18 -0.90 18.32
N GLY A 26 1.02 -1.21 17.82
CA GLY A 26 1.26 -2.29 16.87
C GLY A 26 2.29 -1.96 15.79
N LYS A 27 2.53 -2.93 14.91
CA LYS A 27 3.51 -2.86 13.82
C LYS A 27 2.87 -2.36 12.53
N VAL A 28 3.38 -1.28 11.99
CA VAL A 28 2.82 -0.60 10.82
C VAL A 28 3.76 -0.64 9.62
N VAL A 29 3.18 -0.72 8.43
CA VAL A 29 3.88 -0.51 7.16
C VAL A 29 3.19 0.59 6.35
N CYS A 30 3.96 1.28 5.51
CA CYS A 30 3.47 2.39 4.70
C CYS A 30 3.74 2.18 3.20
N PRO A 31 2.97 1.32 2.51
CA PRO A 31 2.97 1.26 1.05
C PRO A 31 2.35 2.53 0.46
N ILE A 32 2.74 2.90 -0.76
CA ILE A 32 2.36 4.20 -1.35
C ILE A 32 1.52 3.98 -2.60
N CYS A 33 0.34 4.62 -2.63
CA CYS A 33 -0.52 4.76 -3.81
C CYS A 33 -0.67 3.45 -4.62
N MET A 34 0.10 3.32 -5.71
CA MET A 34 0.06 2.19 -6.63
C MET A 34 0.41 0.85 -5.99
N ASP A 35 1.20 0.83 -4.92
CA ASP A 35 1.54 -0.40 -4.20
C ASP A 35 0.31 -1.16 -3.72
N ALA A 36 -0.78 -0.46 -3.41
CA ALA A 36 -2.00 -1.10 -2.93
C ALA A 36 -2.75 -1.91 -3.99
N THR A 37 -2.45 -1.66 -5.27
CA THR A 37 -3.05 -2.38 -6.41
C THR A 37 -2.71 -3.86 -6.38
N TYR A 38 -1.52 -4.19 -5.91
CA TYR A 38 -0.95 -5.52 -5.96
C TYR A 38 -1.20 -6.26 -4.65
N PHE A 39 -1.76 -7.47 -4.74
CA PHE A 39 -2.05 -8.30 -3.58
C PHE A 39 -0.76 -8.64 -2.81
N GLU A 40 0.31 -8.87 -3.54
CA GLU A 40 1.63 -9.27 -3.04
C GLU A 40 2.18 -8.25 -2.03
N THR A 41 1.91 -6.96 -2.20
CA THR A 41 2.33 -5.93 -1.25
C THR A 41 1.80 -6.22 0.16
N PHE A 42 0.51 -6.53 0.29
CA PHE A 42 -0.12 -6.80 1.58
C PHE A 42 0.26 -8.18 2.12
N ARG A 43 0.38 -9.17 1.23
CA ARG A 43 0.86 -10.51 1.59
C ARG A 43 2.26 -10.45 2.19
N ILE A 44 3.18 -9.72 1.55
CA ILE A 44 4.55 -9.52 2.03
C ILE A 44 4.55 -8.73 3.33
N ALA A 45 3.76 -7.65 3.43
CA ALA A 45 3.61 -6.87 4.66
C ALA A 45 3.24 -7.76 5.85
N ARG A 46 2.32 -8.70 5.65
CA ARG A 46 1.94 -9.68 6.66
C ARG A 46 3.09 -10.62 7.03
N GLU A 47 3.82 -11.14 6.05
CA GLU A 47 4.97 -12.03 6.27
C GLU A 47 6.11 -11.36 7.04
N ILE A 48 6.35 -10.07 6.81
CA ILE A 48 7.38 -9.31 7.54
C ILE A 48 6.90 -8.84 8.93
N GLY A 49 5.72 -9.31 9.37
CA GLY A 49 5.19 -9.10 10.71
C GLY A 49 4.44 -7.79 10.93
N ALA A 50 3.96 -7.15 9.86
CA ALA A 50 3.05 -6.01 10.01
C ALA A 50 1.66 -6.46 10.50
N GLU A 51 1.00 -5.56 11.22
CA GLU A 51 -0.37 -5.71 11.73
C GLU A 51 -1.30 -4.68 11.08
N MET A 52 -0.75 -3.52 10.71
CA MET A 52 -1.49 -2.43 10.09
C MET A 52 -0.79 -1.89 8.85
N VAL A 53 -1.59 -1.43 7.89
CA VAL A 53 -1.17 -0.74 6.69
C VAL A 53 -1.71 0.69 6.73
N ILE A 54 -0.82 1.66 6.64
CA ILE A 54 -1.16 3.06 6.41
C ILE A 54 -0.89 3.35 4.95
N LEU A 55 -1.93 3.72 4.19
CA LEU A 55 -1.85 3.92 2.74
C LEU A 55 -2.09 5.38 2.37
N PRO A 56 -1.03 6.17 2.17
CA PRO A 56 -1.11 7.48 1.51
C PRO A 56 -1.43 7.30 0.02
N ILE A 57 -2.41 8.06 -0.49
CA ILE A 57 -2.85 8.01 -1.88
C ILE A 57 -2.94 9.43 -2.43
N ALA A 58 -2.52 9.60 -3.69
CA ALA A 58 -2.71 10.83 -4.45
C ALA A 58 -3.15 10.47 -5.88
N ASN A 59 -4.39 10.00 -6.02
CA ASN A 59 -4.96 9.69 -7.33
C ASN A 59 -5.76 10.89 -7.85
N LEU A 60 -5.36 11.43 -8.99
CA LEU A 60 -6.02 12.57 -9.65
C LEU A 60 -7.19 12.14 -10.55
N GLU A 61 -7.36 10.83 -10.78
CA GLU A 61 -8.44 10.31 -11.59
C GLU A 61 -9.78 10.37 -10.85
N GLU A 62 -10.88 10.44 -11.62
CA GLU A 62 -12.22 10.31 -11.06
C GLU A 62 -12.41 8.97 -10.35
N TYR A 63 -13.13 9.03 -9.24
CA TYR A 63 -13.48 7.85 -8.46
C TYR A 63 -14.34 6.90 -9.29
N THR A 64 -13.93 5.63 -9.34
CA THR A 64 -14.75 4.55 -9.90
C THR A 64 -14.68 3.34 -8.98
N LEU A 65 -15.80 2.61 -8.85
CA LEU A 65 -15.90 1.45 -7.97
C LEU A 65 -14.84 0.39 -8.30
N TRP A 66 -14.66 0.08 -9.58
CA TRP A 66 -13.70 -0.93 -10.03
C TRP A 66 -12.25 -0.55 -9.69
N LYS A 67 -11.89 0.74 -9.80
CA LYS A 67 -10.58 1.24 -9.36
C LYS A 67 -10.45 1.27 -7.84
N ALA A 68 -11.55 1.47 -7.10
CA ALA A 68 -11.53 1.41 -5.64
C ALA A 68 -11.34 -0.02 -5.11
N LEU A 69 -11.90 -1.02 -5.81
CA LEU A 69 -11.78 -2.44 -5.46
C LEU A 69 -10.36 -2.98 -5.61
N ARG A 70 -9.51 -2.40 -6.46
CA ARG A 70 -8.07 -2.74 -6.44
C ARG A 70 -7.30 -2.10 -5.27
N GLY A 71 -7.93 -1.29 -4.42
CA GLY A 71 -7.29 -0.57 -3.33
C GLY A 71 -7.28 -1.32 -1.99
N ILE A 72 -7.12 -0.58 -0.90
CA ILE A 72 -6.95 -1.15 0.44
C ILE A 72 -8.09 -2.06 0.90
N TRP A 73 -9.33 -1.80 0.49
CA TRP A 73 -10.49 -2.45 1.10
C TRP A 73 -10.52 -3.97 0.87
N PRO A 74 -10.38 -4.51 -0.35
CA PRO A 74 -10.29 -5.96 -0.52
C PRO A 74 -8.98 -6.53 0.02
N ARG A 75 -7.88 -5.76 -0.08
CA ARG A 75 -6.55 -6.21 0.32
C ARG A 75 -6.46 -6.56 1.80
N VAL A 76 -7.04 -5.72 2.67
CA VAL A 76 -7.06 -6.00 4.12
C VAL A 76 -7.87 -7.24 4.48
N GLN A 77 -8.93 -7.54 3.72
CA GLN A 77 -9.75 -8.74 3.90
C GLN A 77 -8.98 -10.00 3.50
N GLU A 78 -8.22 -9.93 2.40
CA GLU A 78 -7.43 -11.04 1.87
C GLU A 78 -6.16 -11.32 2.70
N SER A 79 -5.55 -10.29 3.31
CA SER A 79 -4.26 -10.41 4.00
C SER A 79 -4.34 -10.37 5.53
N TYR A 80 -5.54 -10.21 6.10
CA TYR A 80 -5.78 -10.11 7.55
C TYR A 80 -4.92 -9.02 8.24
N LEU A 81 -4.93 -7.81 7.66
CA LEU A 81 -4.27 -6.61 8.20
C LEU A 81 -5.30 -5.53 8.50
N TYR A 82 -5.03 -4.63 9.43
CA TYR A 82 -5.83 -3.41 9.56
C TYR A 82 -5.40 -2.37 8.52
N GLY A 83 -6.34 -1.57 8.00
CA GLY A 83 -6.06 -0.56 7.00
C GLY A 83 -6.47 0.85 7.42
N LEU A 84 -5.57 1.81 7.24
CA LEU A 84 -5.83 3.24 7.32
C LEU A 84 -5.57 3.85 5.94
N LYS A 85 -6.53 4.58 5.38
CA LYS A 85 -6.35 5.36 4.16
C LYS A 85 -6.91 6.77 4.33
N SER A 86 -6.32 7.73 3.62
CA SER A 86 -6.86 9.08 3.43
C SER A 86 -7.09 9.34 1.94
#